data_AF-A0A0G1ZIN8-F1
#
_entry.id   AF-A0A0G1ZIN8-F1
#
_cell.length_a   1.000
_cell.length_b   1.000
_cell.length_c   1.000
_cell.angle_alpha   90.00
_cell.angle_beta   90.00
_cell.angle_gamma   90.00
#
_symmetry.space_group_name_H-M   'P 1'
#
loop_
_entity.id
_entity.type
_entity.pdbx_description
1 polymer ?
#
loop_
_entity_poly.entity_id
_entity_poly.type
_entity_poly.pdbx_seq_one_letter_code
_entity_poly.pdbx_strand_id
1 'polypeptide(L)'
;ERISGATRTESVLITYMRTDSVRVAPEILSDARTFISKTYGKDYLPEKAVHYSTKKSSQDAHEAIRPSNLAHPPDDIKTFLNADQNKLYLLIWRRFIASQMRPALYDTMIRTSSFAPPVRRLNSLAFSLFMKRGKTLLKRKKNLKRKNCSPF
;
A
#
# COMPACT_ATOMS: atom_id res chain seq x y z
N GLU A 1 38.68 37.50 4.87
CA GLU A 1 38.27 36.83 3.63
C GLU A 1 37.00 36.03 3.92
N ARG A 2 35.90 36.32 3.22
CA ARG A 2 34.60 35.67 3.41
C ARG A 2 34.59 34.40 2.57
N ILE A 3 34.49 33.22 3.18
CA ILE A 3 34.18 31.98 2.48
C ILE A 3 32.68 32.02 2.16
N SER A 4 32.38 32.53 0.96
CA SER A 4 31.06 32.54 0.35
C SER A 4 30.73 31.17 -0.24
N GLY A 5 29.54 30.64 0.09
CA GLY A 5 28.78 29.80 -0.84
C GLY A 5 28.89 28.30 -0.66
N ALA A 6 28.48 27.76 0.49
CA ALA A 6 27.89 26.42 0.48
C ALA A 6 26.56 26.52 -0.28
N THR A 7 26.55 26.12 -1.56
CA THR A 7 25.31 25.95 -2.31
C THR A 7 24.46 24.93 -1.56
N ARG A 8 23.28 25.36 -1.13
CA ARG A 8 22.29 24.51 -0.48
C ARG A 8 21.77 23.58 -1.58
N THR A 9 22.49 22.49 -1.87
CA THR A 9 22.08 21.50 -2.87
C THR A 9 20.74 20.95 -2.43
N GLU A 10 19.68 21.28 -3.17
CA GLU A 10 18.36 20.72 -2.95
C GLU A 10 18.46 19.21 -3.16
N SER A 11 18.47 18.45 -2.07
CA SER A 11 18.56 17.00 -2.13
C SER A 11 17.26 16.44 -2.70
N VAL A 12 17.35 15.82 -3.88
CA VAL A 12 16.20 15.17 -4.52
C VAL A 12 15.87 13.87 -3.77
N LEU A 13 14.82 13.91 -2.94
CA LEU A 13 14.42 12.78 -2.09
C LEU A 13 13.59 11.71 -2.83
N ILE A 14 12.95 12.07 -3.93
CA ILE A 14 12.08 11.18 -4.73
C ILE A 14 12.45 11.24 -6.21
N THR A 15 12.19 10.16 -6.94
CA THR A 15 12.28 10.14 -8.40
C THR A 15 11.26 11.08 -9.05
N TYR A 16 11.42 11.33 -10.35
CA TYR A 16 10.56 12.26 -11.10
C TYR A 16 9.07 11.89 -10.98
N MET A 17 8.26 12.85 -10.52
CA MET A 17 6.87 12.64 -10.12
C MET A 17 5.88 12.49 -11.28
N ARG A 18 6.29 12.79 -12.52
CA ARG A 18 5.43 12.68 -13.70
C ARG A 18 5.83 11.44 -14.50
N THR A 19 5.34 10.30 -14.02
CA THR A 19 5.61 8.98 -14.57
C THR A 19 4.33 8.16 -14.57
N ASP A 20 4.13 7.41 -15.63
CA ASP A 20 3.10 6.38 -15.78
C ASP A 20 3.67 4.96 -15.59
N SER A 21 4.99 4.84 -15.39
CA SER A 21 5.65 3.55 -15.20
C SER A 21 5.62 3.11 -13.74
N VAL A 22 5.51 1.80 -13.55
CA VAL A 22 5.65 1.11 -12.26
C VAL A 22 6.97 0.36 -12.16
N ARG A 23 7.85 0.52 -13.16
CA ARG A 23 9.15 -0.15 -13.21
C ARG A 23 10.08 0.43 -12.15
N VAL A 24 10.87 -0.43 -11.54
CA VAL A 24 11.84 -0.07 -10.50
C VAL A 24 13.22 -0.56 -10.93
N ALA A 25 14.26 0.25 -10.75
CA ALA A 25 15.64 -0.15 -11.04
C ALA A 25 16.07 -1.37 -10.20
N PRO A 26 16.90 -2.28 -10.73
CA PRO A 26 17.35 -3.48 -10.01
C PRO A 26 18.18 -3.14 -8.75
N GLU A 27 18.93 -2.03 -8.78
CA GLU A 27 19.77 -1.59 -7.65
C GLU A 27 18.92 -1.29 -6.40
N ILE A 28 17.90 -0.43 -6.54
CA ILE A 28 17.04 -0.07 -5.42
C ILE A 28 16.18 -1.26 -4.92
N LEU A 29 15.91 -2.26 -5.77
CA LEU A 29 15.24 -3.49 -5.36
C LEU A 29 16.14 -4.31 -4.41
N SER A 30 17.43 -4.40 -4.69
CA SER A 30 18.41 -5.04 -3.80
C SER A 30 18.49 -4.32 -2.46
N ASP A 31 18.54 -2.98 -2.49
CA ASP A 31 18.56 -2.16 -1.29
C ASP A 31 17.28 -2.34 -0.46
N ALA A 32 16.11 -2.37 -1.11
CA ALA A 32 14.83 -2.59 -0.45
C ALA A 32 14.78 -3.95 0.23
N ARG A 33 15.26 -5.01 -0.43
CA ARG A 33 15.33 -6.36 0.17
C ARG A 33 16.25 -6.39 1.39
N THR A 34 17.39 -5.71 1.30
CA THR A 34 18.34 -5.59 2.42
C THR A 34 17.72 -4.81 3.57
N PHE A 35 17.06 -3.69 3.29
CA PHE A 35 16.36 -2.88 4.28
C PHE A 35 15.24 -3.68 4.98
N ILE A 36 14.40 -4.38 4.21
CA ILE A 36 13.29 -5.17 4.76
C ILE A 36 13.82 -6.30 5.65
N SER A 37 14.86 -7.01 5.20
CA SER A 37 15.47 -8.09 5.98
C SER A 37 16.06 -7.60 7.30
N LYS A 38 16.63 -6.38 7.32
CA LYS A 38 17.24 -5.80 8.53
C LYS A 38 16.18 -5.22 9.49
N THR A 39 15.17 -4.54 8.96
CA THR A 39 14.20 -3.77 9.76
C THR A 39 12.99 -4.61 10.19
N TYR A 40 12.45 -5.46 9.30
CA TYR A 40 11.24 -6.25 9.58
C TYR A 40 11.52 -7.74 9.78
N GLY A 41 12.66 -8.23 9.27
CA GLY A 41 13.05 -9.64 9.35
C GLY A 41 12.69 -10.44 8.10
N LYS A 42 13.19 -11.69 8.05
CA LYS A 42 13.07 -12.56 6.88
C LYS A 42 11.63 -12.99 6.60
N ASP A 43 10.77 -13.05 7.62
CA ASP A 43 9.36 -13.46 7.47
C ASP A 43 8.54 -12.51 6.61
N TYR A 44 8.99 -11.26 6.44
CA TYR A 44 8.34 -10.24 5.63
C TYR A 44 8.95 -10.11 4.23
N LEU A 45 10.07 -10.80 3.96
CA LEU A 45 10.78 -10.75 2.70
C LEU A 45 10.29 -11.86 1.76
N PRO A 46 9.82 -11.54 0.54
CA PRO A 46 9.51 -12.55 -0.46
C PRO A 46 10.78 -13.26 -0.94
N GLU A 47 10.69 -14.56 -1.26
CA GLU A 47 11.82 -15.34 -1.75
C GLU A 47 12.46 -14.70 -3.00
N LYS A 48 11.64 -14.29 -3.96
CA LYS A 48 12.04 -13.60 -5.19
C LYS A 48 11.66 -12.12 -5.16
N ALA A 49 12.43 -11.27 -5.85
CA ALA A 49 12.10 -9.85 -5.99
C ALA A 49 10.76 -9.67 -6.72
N VAL A 50 9.97 -8.66 -6.31
CA VAL A 50 8.66 -8.39 -6.89
C VAL A 50 8.83 -7.37 -8.01
N HIS A 51 8.58 -7.81 -9.24
CA HIS A 51 8.67 -6.96 -10.43
C HIS A 51 7.28 -6.55 -10.91
N TYR A 52 7.09 -5.26 -11.13
CA TYR A 52 5.89 -4.68 -11.73
C TYR A 52 6.23 -4.11 -13.10
N SER A 53 5.31 -4.26 -14.06
CA SER A 53 5.45 -3.74 -15.41
C SER A 53 4.08 -3.27 -15.91
N THR A 54 4.08 -2.15 -16.61
CA THR A 54 2.93 -1.57 -17.32
C THR A 54 2.90 -2.08 -18.76
N LYS A 55 1.73 -2.02 -19.42
CA LYS A 55 1.61 -2.44 -20.83
C LYS A 55 2.60 -1.65 -21.71
N LYS A 56 3.24 -2.34 -22.66
CA LYS A 56 4.25 -1.80 -23.59
C LYS A 56 3.72 -0.55 -24.32
N SER A 57 3.99 0.63 -23.78
CA SER A 57 4.11 1.86 -24.57
C SER A 57 5.61 2.08 -24.82
N SER A 58 5.98 2.54 -26.00
CA SER A 58 7.39 2.78 -26.37
C SER A 58 8.05 3.92 -25.59
N GLN A 59 7.36 4.49 -24.59
CA GLN A 59 7.84 5.55 -23.70
C GLN A 59 8.32 5.00 -22.34
N ASP A 60 8.43 3.68 -22.17
CA ASP A 60 8.69 2.95 -20.90
C ASP A 60 10.15 3.02 -20.39
N ALA A 61 10.84 4.14 -20.62
CA ALA A 61 12.11 4.45 -19.96
C ALA A 61 11.91 5.03 -18.54
N HIS A 62 10.69 5.45 -18.20
CA HIS A 62 10.40 6.08 -16.92
C HIS A 62 10.47 5.11 -15.74
N GLU A 63 10.79 5.65 -14.57
CA GLU A 63 10.85 4.92 -13.31
C GLU A 63 9.61 5.24 -12.46
N ALA A 64 9.21 4.29 -11.61
CA ALA A 64 8.16 4.52 -10.61
C ALA A 64 8.52 5.67 -9.66
N ILE A 65 7.50 6.35 -9.12
CA ILE A 65 7.70 7.31 -8.02
C ILE A 65 8.12 6.54 -6.76
N ARG A 66 9.36 6.75 -6.32
CA ARG A 66 9.97 6.09 -5.17
C ARG A 66 10.99 7.01 -4.49
N PRO A 67 11.45 6.70 -3.27
CA PRO A 67 12.61 7.37 -2.69
C PRO A 67 13.84 7.19 -3.59
N SER A 68 14.65 8.25 -3.75
CA SER A 68 15.90 8.20 -4.53
C SER A 68 16.87 7.18 -3.95
N ASN A 69 17.00 7.16 -2.61
CA ASN A 69 17.77 6.19 -1.84
C ASN A 69 16.96 5.73 -0.61
N LEU A 70 17.40 4.65 0.02
CA LEU A 70 16.83 4.14 1.29
C LEU A 70 17.66 4.51 2.52
N ALA A 71 18.66 5.38 2.36
CA ALA A 71 19.50 5.86 3.46
C ALA A 71 18.81 6.95 4.31
N HIS A 72 17.65 7.43 3.88
CA HIS A 72 16.91 8.50 4.53
C HIS A 72 15.49 8.06 4.95
N PRO A 73 15.36 7.22 6.00
CA PRO A 73 14.06 6.91 6.58
C PRO A 73 13.24 8.17 6.90
N PRO A 74 11.90 8.14 6.74
CA PRO A 74 11.04 9.29 7.02
C PRO A 74 11.19 9.86 8.44
N ASP A 75 11.54 9.02 9.41
CA ASP A 75 11.74 9.43 10.80
C ASP A 75 13.00 10.29 10.98
N ASP A 76 14.05 10.04 10.19
CA ASP A 76 15.34 10.74 10.27
C ASP A 76 15.28 12.12 9.59
N ILE A 77 14.50 12.24 8.52
CA ILE A 77 14.43 13.48 7.74
C ILE A 77 13.26 14.39 8.11
N LYS A 78 12.43 13.97 9.08
CA LYS A 78 11.21 14.67 9.48
C LYS A 78 11.43 16.13 9.88
N THR A 79 12.57 16.44 10.51
CA THR A 79 12.92 17.79 10.97
C THR A 79 13.32 18.74 9.84
N PHE A 80 13.68 18.20 8.68
CA PHE A 80 14.11 18.98 7.51
C PHE A 80 12.96 19.24 6.53
N LEU A 81 11.79 18.65 6.76
CA LEU A 81 10.62 18.72 5.86
C LEU A 81 9.45 19.44 6.53
N ASN A 82 8.70 20.19 5.73
CA ASN A 82 7.41 20.71 6.16
C ASN A 82 6.40 19.57 6.35
N ALA A 83 5.34 19.82 7.11
CA ALA A 83 4.35 18.79 7.47
C ALA A 83 3.77 18.04 6.26
N ASP A 84 3.46 18.74 5.17
CA ASP A 84 2.87 18.11 3.98
C ASP A 84 3.90 17.38 3.11
N GLN A 85 5.13 17.90 3.03
CA GLN A 85 6.25 17.20 2.38
C GLN A 85 6.56 15.89 3.10
N ASN A 86 6.58 15.92 4.44
CA ASN A 86 6.79 14.73 5.25
C ASN A 86 5.66 13.69 5.05
N LYS A 87 4.39 14.12 5.02
CA LYS A 87 3.26 13.21 4.73
C LYS A 87 3.38 12.56 3.36
N LEU A 88 3.74 13.35 2.34
CA LEU A 88 3.90 12.84 0.98
C LEU A 88 5.08 11.86 0.89
N TYR A 89 6.23 12.23 1.45
CA TYR A 89 7.40 11.37 1.47
C TYR A 89 7.13 10.05 2.20
N LEU A 90 6.49 10.13 3.38
CA LEU A 90 6.08 8.97 4.17
C LEU A 90 5.14 8.04 3.38
N LEU A 91 4.21 8.61 2.62
CA LEU A 91 3.29 7.84 1.78
C LEU A 91 4.03 7.12 0.65
N ILE A 92 4.92 7.82 -0.05
CA ILE A 92 5.74 7.25 -1.13
C ILE A 92 6.64 6.14 -0.56
N TRP A 93 7.32 6.40 0.55
CA TRP A 93 8.18 5.43 1.24
C TRP A 93 7.42 4.16 1.62
N ARG A 94 6.29 4.30 2.31
CA ARG A 94 5.47 3.16 2.74
C ARG A 94 4.95 2.36 1.56
N ARG A 95 4.50 3.04 0.50
CA ARG A 95 4.03 2.40 -0.73
C ARG A 95 5.14 1.59 -1.41
N PHE A 96 6.33 2.17 -1.51
CA PHE A 96 7.49 1.52 -2.11
C PHE A 96 7.93 0.28 -1.32
N ILE A 97 8.18 0.42 -0.02
CA ILE A 97 8.61 -0.69 0.83
C ILE A 97 7.55 -1.81 0.85
N ALA A 98 6.27 -1.46 1.05
CA ALA A 98 5.19 -2.46 1.08
C ALA A 98 5.05 -3.22 -0.25
N SER A 99 5.38 -2.60 -1.39
CA SER A 99 5.36 -3.29 -2.69
C SER A 99 6.37 -4.44 -2.80
N GLN A 100 7.42 -4.41 -1.97
CA GLN A 100 8.49 -5.41 -1.95
C GLN A 100 8.38 -6.39 -0.77
N MET A 101 7.31 -6.29 0.03
CA MET A 101 7.06 -7.17 1.18
C MET A 101 6.10 -8.32 0.80
N ARG A 102 6.07 -9.36 1.62
CA ARG A 102 5.11 -10.48 1.46
C ARG A 102 3.66 -9.99 1.54
N PRO A 103 2.76 -10.58 0.72
CA PRO A 103 1.34 -10.24 0.79
C PRO A 103 0.77 -10.67 2.13
N ALA A 104 -0.17 -9.86 2.63
CA ALA A 104 -0.89 -10.18 3.85
C ALA A 104 -1.86 -11.35 3.62
N LEU A 105 -1.86 -12.32 4.53
CA LEU A 105 -2.81 -13.43 4.56
C LEU A 105 -4.07 -12.99 5.31
N TYR A 106 -5.23 -13.12 4.67
CA TYR A 106 -6.53 -12.81 5.26
C TYR A 106 -7.46 -14.02 5.15
N ASP A 107 -8.11 -14.37 6.26
CA ASP A 107 -9.21 -15.33 6.24
C ASP A 107 -10.53 -14.58 6.04
N THR A 108 -11.27 -14.95 4.99
CA THR A 108 -12.53 -14.28 4.63
C THR A 108 -13.69 -15.25 4.77
N MET A 109 -14.43 -15.15 5.86
CA MET A 109 -15.64 -15.95 6.08
C MET A 109 -16.84 -15.32 5.38
N ILE A 110 -17.22 -15.86 4.21
CA ILE A 110 -18.43 -15.46 3.49
C ILE A 110 -19.62 -16.23 4.07
N ARG A 111 -20.51 -15.53 4.79
CA ARG A 111 -21.75 -16.11 5.31
C ARG A 111 -22.90 -15.87 4.33
N THR A 112 -23.20 -16.86 3.50
CA THR A 112 -24.39 -16.85 2.64
C THR A 112 -25.61 -17.26 3.47
N SER A 113 -26.50 -16.32 3.77
CA SER A 113 -27.83 -16.63 4.33
C SER A 113 -28.75 -17.11 3.20
N SER A 114 -29.38 -18.27 3.40
CA SER A 114 -30.16 -19.06 2.43
C SER A 114 -31.52 -18.46 2.04
N PHE A 115 -31.57 -17.19 1.65
CA PHE A 115 -32.80 -16.54 1.17
C PHE A 115 -32.58 -15.87 -0.20
N ALA A 116 -32.16 -16.66 -1.19
CA ALA A 116 -32.24 -16.35 -2.62
C ALA A 116 -32.08 -17.65 -3.43
N PRO A 117 -32.79 -17.85 -4.56
CA PRO A 117 -32.64 -19.04 -5.39
C PRO A 117 -31.25 -19.08 -6.04
N PRO A 118 -30.75 -20.28 -6.41
CA PRO A 118 -29.37 -20.44 -6.87
C PRO A 118 -29.19 -19.82 -8.26
N VAL A 119 -28.58 -18.63 -8.33
CA VAL A 119 -28.06 -18.10 -9.59
C VAL A 119 -26.65 -18.64 -9.77
N ARG A 120 -26.50 -19.68 -10.61
CA ARG A 120 -25.19 -20.06 -11.15
C ARG A 120 -24.74 -18.97 -12.13
N ARG A 121 -23.70 -18.22 -11.77
CA ARG A 121 -22.92 -17.43 -12.73
C ARG A 121 -21.50 -17.95 -12.77
N LEU A 122 -21.11 -18.47 -13.93
CA LEU A 122 -19.73 -18.64 -14.33
C LEU A 122 -19.17 -17.26 -14.72
N ASN A 123 -17.88 -17.08 -14.43
CA ASN A 123 -16.94 -16.08 -14.94
C ASN A 123 -16.46 -15.00 -13.95
N SER A 124 -15.17 -15.15 -13.65
CA SER A 124 -14.10 -14.18 -13.41
C SER A 124 -14.42 -12.68 -13.29
N LEU A 125 -13.68 -12.09 -12.34
CA LEU A 125 -13.12 -10.73 -12.32
C LEU A 125 -14.01 -9.54 -11.91
N ALA A 126 -13.28 -8.60 -11.29
CA ALA A 126 -13.48 -7.15 -11.25
C ALA A 126 -14.23 -6.53 -10.06
N PHE A 127 -13.44 -5.98 -9.14
CA PHE A 127 -13.41 -4.54 -8.85
C PHE A 127 -14.75 -3.89 -8.43
N SER A 128 -15.00 -3.76 -7.13
CA SER A 128 -15.80 -2.64 -6.60
C SER A 128 -15.81 -2.59 -5.06
N LEU A 129 -15.80 -1.35 -4.55
CA LEU A 129 -16.00 -0.93 -3.14
C LEU A 129 -14.78 -0.69 -2.24
N PHE A 130 -13.84 0.01 -2.86
CA PHE A 130 -13.06 1.15 -2.35
C PHE A 130 -13.83 2.25 -1.54
N MET A 131 -15.10 2.08 -1.13
CA MET A 131 -15.93 3.19 -0.61
C MET A 131 -16.90 2.78 0.51
N LYS A 132 -16.45 2.48 1.74
CA LYS A 132 -17.39 2.51 2.89
C LYS A 132 -16.74 2.72 4.26
N ARG A 133 -15.89 3.74 4.37
CA ARG A 133 -15.65 4.42 5.66
C ARG A 133 -16.46 5.71 5.69
N GLY A 134 -17.77 5.55 5.81
CA GLY A 134 -18.72 6.61 6.12
C GLY A 134 -19.63 6.09 7.23
N LYS A 135 -19.38 6.55 8.46
CA LYS A 135 -20.37 6.53 9.56
C LYS A 135 -21.67 7.12 8.98
N THR A 136 -22.89 6.69 9.31
CA THR A 136 -23.59 6.98 10.57
C THR A 136 -25.04 6.46 10.45
N LEU A 137 -25.69 6.15 11.59
CA LEU A 137 -27.15 5.97 11.80
C LEU A 137 -27.72 4.64 11.25
N LEU A 138 -28.47 3.79 11.97
CA LEU A 138 -29.45 4.06 13.02
C LEU A 138 -29.68 2.80 13.89
N LYS A 139 -30.04 3.03 15.15
CA LYS A 139 -30.30 2.09 16.25
C LYS A 139 -31.48 1.12 16.02
N ARG A 140 -31.53 0.08 16.89
CA ARG A 140 -32.70 -0.66 17.43
C ARG A 140 -33.36 -1.69 16.48
N LYS A 141 -33.76 -2.92 16.87
CA LYS A 141 -34.10 -3.54 18.17
C LYS A 141 -33.59 -5.00 18.22
N LYS A 142 -33.00 -5.39 19.35
CA LYS A 142 -33.02 -6.79 19.84
C LYS A 142 -34.31 -6.98 20.63
N ASN A 143 -35.12 -7.97 20.27
CA ASN A 143 -35.81 -8.89 21.19
C ASN A 143 -36.94 -9.61 20.47
N LEU A 144 -36.78 -10.91 20.24
CA LEU A 144 -37.89 -11.84 20.42
C LEU A 144 -37.32 -13.17 20.92
N LYS A 145 -37.39 -13.35 22.25
CA LYS A 145 -37.15 -14.64 22.90
C LYS A 145 -38.32 -15.56 22.55
N ARG A 146 -37.98 -16.75 22.05
CA ARG A 146 -38.82 -17.95 22.03
C ARG A 146 -39.24 -18.33 23.45
N LYS A 147 -40.51 -18.69 23.69
CA LYS A 147 -41.02 -19.76 24.60
C LYS A 147 -42.50 -20.01 24.22
N ASN A 148 -42.83 -21.16 23.63
CA ASN A 148 -43.39 -22.38 24.24
C ASN A 148 -44.94 -22.36 24.29
N CYS A 149 -45.59 -23.12 23.41
CA CYS A 149 -46.98 -23.58 23.60
C CYS A 149 -46.95 -25.10 23.84
N SER A 150 -47.52 -25.52 24.97
CA SER A 150 -47.89 -26.91 25.30
C SER A 150 -49.32 -27.20 24.84
N PRO A 151 -49.72 -28.48 24.71
CA PRO A 151 -50.97 -28.85 24.06
C PRO A 151 -52.13 -28.90 25.06
N PHE A 152 -53.29 -28.42 24.62
CA PHE A 152 -54.62 -28.84 25.06
C PHE A 152 -55.57 -28.65 23.88
#